data_AF-A0A090WP45-F1
#
_entry.id   AF-A0A090WP45-F1
#
_cell.length_a   1.000
_cell.length_b   1.000
_cell.length_c   1.000
_cell.angle_alpha   90.00
_cell.angle_beta   90.00
_cell.angle_gamma   90.00
#
_symmetry.space_group_name_H-M   'P 1'
#
loop_
_entity.id
_entity.type
_entity.pdbx_description
1 polymer ?
#
loop_
_entity_poly.entity_id
_entity_poly.type
_entity_poly.pdbx_seq_one_letter_code
_entity_poly.pdbx_strand_id
1 'polypeptide(L)'
;MSLTTFLKEDEANTFSEESIEYISFIEESAESLKDYIDGILIHYKANELLNADKEYATLNSVFEEVQRIHLLNNKQLKFSNYADSVFIVKAAVTQVLINLVDNALKYNNKPNPEVILGFSENKNNYTFTVKDNGNGIAEAQQDQVFKLFNNNNQVDVKGKKGTGIGLFTVKNLVEKLGGTITLKSELNIGSIFTFSIAK
;
A
#
# COMPACT_ATOMS: atom_id res chain seq x y z
N MET A 1 -16.64 15.11 17.17
CA MET A 1 -15.95 15.10 18.48
C MET A 1 -16.15 13.74 19.11
N SER A 2 -15.10 13.13 19.64
CA SER A 2 -15.22 11.88 20.39
C SER A 2 -15.74 12.17 21.80
N LEU A 3 -16.43 11.20 22.41
CA LEU A 3 -16.87 11.29 23.81
C LEU A 3 -15.67 11.48 24.76
N THR A 4 -14.50 10.94 24.39
CA THR A 4 -13.23 11.11 25.11
C THR A 4 -12.70 12.55 25.05
N THR A 5 -12.90 13.24 23.92
CA THR A 5 -12.56 14.66 23.77
C THR A 5 -13.47 15.52 24.66
N PHE A 6 -14.76 15.20 24.66
CA PHE A 6 -15.74 15.87 25.53
C PHE A 6 -15.43 15.65 27.02
N LEU A 7 -15.08 14.42 27.42
CA LEU A 7 -14.65 14.10 28.79
C LEU A 7 -13.40 14.90 29.21
N LYS A 8 -12.40 15.01 28.34
CA LYS A 8 -11.19 15.81 28.60
C LYS A 8 -11.49 17.31 28.75
N GLU A 9 -12.48 17.83 28.02
CA GLU A 9 -12.83 19.26 28.03
C GLU A 9 -13.75 19.65 29.20
N ASP A 10 -14.72 18.81 29.57
CA ASP A 10 -15.75 19.11 30.58
C ASP A 10 -15.24 18.94 32.03
N GLU A 11 -14.28 18.05 32.25
CA GLU A 11 -13.72 17.67 33.56
C GLU A 11 -12.18 17.90 33.61
N ALA A 12 -11.69 18.89 32.87
CA ALA A 12 -10.25 19.16 32.70
C ALA A 12 -9.49 19.43 34.02
N ASN A 13 -10.19 19.82 35.09
CA ASN A 13 -9.64 20.11 36.41
C ASN A 13 -9.83 18.98 37.43
N THR A 14 -10.49 17.88 37.05
CA THR A 14 -10.84 16.76 37.94
C THR A 14 -10.01 15.51 37.65
N PHE A 15 -9.52 15.36 36.41
CA PHE A 15 -8.68 14.23 36.03
C PHE A 15 -7.21 14.43 36.43
N SER A 16 -6.62 13.37 37.00
CA SER A 16 -5.16 13.30 37.18
C SER A 16 -4.45 13.20 35.83
N GLU A 17 -3.15 13.53 35.78
CA GLU A 17 -2.31 13.31 34.60
C GLU A 17 -2.38 11.86 34.11
N GLU A 18 -2.40 10.90 35.03
CA GLU A 18 -2.53 9.47 34.76
C GLU A 18 -3.89 9.13 34.10
N SER A 19 -4.98 9.78 34.52
CA SER A 19 -6.30 9.59 33.90
C SER A 19 -6.35 10.12 32.47
N ILE A 20 -5.70 11.27 32.22
CA ILE A 20 -5.57 11.86 30.88
C ILE A 20 -4.75 10.93 29.98
N GLU A 21 -3.71 10.30 30.50
CA GLU A 21 -2.91 9.30 29.80
C GLU A 21 -3.74 8.07 29.43
N TYR A 22 -4.51 7.51 30.37
CA TYR A 22 -5.42 6.39 30.08
C TYR A 22 -6.47 6.73 29.02
N ILE A 23 -7.07 7.92 29.07
CA ILE A 23 -8.02 8.35 28.03
C ILE A 23 -7.32 8.44 26.67
N SER A 24 -6.07 8.91 26.62
CA SER A 24 -5.29 8.97 25.38
C SER A 24 -5.00 7.58 24.81
N PHE A 25 -4.66 6.59 25.66
CA PHE A 25 -4.54 5.20 25.21
C PHE A 25 -5.84 4.62 24.66
N ILE A 26 -6.99 4.97 25.24
CA ILE A 26 -8.30 4.55 24.73
C ILE A 26 -8.55 5.15 23.34
N GLU A 27 -8.24 6.44 23.15
CA GLU A 27 -8.37 7.13 21.85
C GLU A 27 -7.49 6.47 20.78
N GLU A 28 -6.21 6.23 21.08
CA GLU A 28 -5.27 5.57 20.17
C GLU A 28 -5.71 4.14 19.82
N SER A 29 -6.23 3.41 20.81
CA SER A 29 -6.74 2.05 20.61
C SER A 29 -8.00 2.03 19.73
N ALA A 30 -8.91 2.99 19.92
CA ALA A 30 -10.11 3.12 19.11
C ALA A 30 -9.79 3.52 17.66
N GLU A 31 -8.85 4.45 17.46
CA GLU A 31 -8.36 4.82 16.13
C GLU A 31 -7.71 3.62 15.43
N SER A 32 -6.86 2.89 16.16
CA SER A 32 -6.23 1.67 15.63
C SER A 32 -7.26 0.61 15.22
N LEU A 33 -8.27 0.37 16.06
CA LEU A 33 -9.35 -0.58 15.74
C LEU A 33 -10.13 -0.16 14.49
N LYS A 34 -10.46 1.13 14.38
CA LYS A 34 -11.11 1.68 13.19
C LYS A 34 -10.25 1.44 11.95
N ASP A 35 -8.96 1.73 12.02
CA ASP A 35 -8.04 1.54 10.89
C ASP A 35 -7.93 0.06 10.48
N TYR A 36 -7.93 -0.87 11.45
CA TYR A 36 -7.98 -2.30 11.15
C TYR A 36 -9.28 -2.71 10.45
N ILE A 37 -10.44 -2.23 10.91
CA ILE A 37 -11.74 -2.49 10.28
C ILE A 37 -11.74 -1.94 8.86
N ASP A 38 -11.33 -0.69 8.69
CA ASP A 38 -11.25 -0.03 7.38
C ASP A 38 -10.34 -0.83 6.44
N GLY A 39 -9.18 -1.29 6.92
CA GLY A 39 -8.25 -2.10 6.15
C GLY A 39 -8.82 -3.47 5.76
N ILE A 40 -9.54 -4.16 6.67
CA ILE A 40 -10.20 -5.43 6.37
C ILE A 40 -11.30 -5.23 5.32
N LEU A 41 -12.10 -4.18 5.44
CA LEU A 41 -13.14 -3.86 4.46
C LEU A 41 -12.55 -3.59 3.07
N ILE A 42 -11.43 -2.86 3.00
CA ILE A 42 -10.69 -2.65 1.74
C ILE A 42 -10.20 -3.98 1.18
N HIS A 43 -9.65 -4.87 2.01
CA HIS A 43 -9.22 -6.20 1.59
C HIS A 43 -10.36 -7.03 0.97
N TYR A 44 -11.54 -7.05 1.61
CA TYR A 44 -12.71 -7.74 1.08
C TYR A 44 -13.18 -7.13 -0.25
N LYS A 45 -13.28 -5.80 -0.34
CA LYS A 45 -13.64 -5.11 -1.59
C LYS A 45 -12.64 -5.40 -2.72
N ALA A 46 -11.35 -5.47 -2.39
CA ALA A 46 -10.32 -5.81 -3.36
C ALA A 46 -10.49 -7.24 -3.90
N ASN A 47 -10.89 -8.20 -3.06
CA ASN A 47 -11.18 -9.56 -3.51
C ASN A 47 -12.37 -9.62 -4.48
N GLU A 48 -13.39 -8.78 -4.30
CA GLU A 48 -14.53 -8.72 -5.23
C GLU A 48 -14.12 -8.29 -6.65
N LEU A 49 -13.01 -7.54 -6.79
CA LEU A 49 -12.47 -7.15 -8.11
C LEU A 49 -12.05 -8.35 -8.95
N LEU A 50 -11.75 -9.49 -8.33
CA LEU A 50 -11.38 -10.73 -9.02
C LEU A 50 -12.58 -11.40 -9.71
N ASN A 51 -13.81 -11.01 -9.38
CA ASN A 51 -15.02 -11.48 -10.04
C ASN A 51 -15.25 -10.80 -11.39
N ALA A 52 -14.48 -9.75 -11.71
CA ALA A 52 -14.53 -9.11 -13.02
C ALA A 52 -13.82 -9.98 -14.07
N ASP A 53 -14.37 -9.98 -15.29
CA ASP A 53 -13.77 -10.69 -16.41
C ASP A 53 -12.42 -10.06 -16.82
N LYS A 54 -11.54 -10.88 -17.40
CA LYS A 54 -10.35 -10.39 -18.07
C LYS A 54 -10.75 -9.56 -19.29
N GLU A 55 -10.08 -8.44 -19.49
CA GLU A 55 -10.24 -7.57 -20.65
C GLU A 55 -8.89 -7.19 -21.24
N TYR A 56 -8.89 -6.80 -22.52
CA TYR A 56 -7.73 -6.18 -23.15
C TYR A 56 -7.61 -4.74 -22.67
N ALA A 57 -6.65 -4.48 -21.79
CA ALA A 57 -6.38 -3.15 -21.25
C ALA A 57 -5.04 -2.62 -21.78
N THR A 58 -4.97 -1.32 -22.09
CA THR A 58 -3.69 -0.67 -22.37
C THR A 58 -2.99 -0.35 -21.05
N LEU A 59 -1.69 -0.60 -20.96
CA LEU A 59 -0.93 -0.30 -19.75
C LEU A 59 -0.95 1.19 -19.40
N ASN A 60 -0.96 2.06 -20.42
CA ASN A 60 -1.10 3.50 -20.22
C ASN A 60 -2.39 3.84 -19.46
N SER A 61 -3.53 3.21 -19.80
CA SER A 61 -4.78 3.49 -19.09
C SER A 61 -4.72 3.13 -17.60
N VAL A 62 -4.06 2.01 -17.27
CA VAL A 62 -3.86 1.56 -15.89
C VAL A 62 -2.93 2.51 -15.15
N PHE A 63 -1.83 2.89 -15.78
CA PHE A 63 -0.83 3.78 -15.19
C PHE A 63 -1.34 5.21 -14.99
N GLU A 64 -2.11 5.75 -15.94
CA GLU A 64 -2.78 7.04 -15.82
C GLU A 64 -3.81 7.05 -14.69
N GLU A 65 -4.51 5.93 -14.48
CA GLU A 65 -5.46 5.78 -13.37
C GLU A 65 -4.73 5.84 -12.02
N VAL A 66 -3.63 5.10 -11.87
CA VAL A 66 -2.76 5.16 -10.70
C VAL A 66 -2.22 6.58 -10.48
N GLN A 67 -1.74 7.24 -11.54
CA GLN A 67 -1.22 8.61 -11.47
C GLN A 67 -2.29 9.60 -10.98
N ARG A 68 -3.52 9.49 -11.50
CA ARG A 68 -4.65 10.37 -11.19
C ARG A 68 -5.10 10.22 -9.74
N ILE A 69 -5.20 8.99 -9.24
CA ILE A 69 -5.63 8.69 -7.86
C ILE A 69 -4.69 9.35 -6.84
N HIS A 70 -3.38 9.34 -7.11
CA HIS A 70 -2.36 9.88 -6.21
C HIS A 70 -1.99 11.35 -6.51
N LEU A 71 -2.62 11.97 -7.51
CA LEU A 71 -2.34 13.34 -7.96
C LEU A 71 -0.84 13.57 -8.29
N LEU A 72 -0.17 12.56 -8.85
CA LEU A 72 1.27 12.59 -9.11
C LEU A 72 1.60 13.28 -10.43
N ASN A 73 2.72 14.01 -10.46
CA ASN A 73 3.28 14.53 -11.70
C ASN A 73 4.28 13.55 -12.35
N ASN A 74 4.66 13.83 -13.61
CA ASN A 74 5.58 12.98 -14.39
C ASN A 74 7.01 12.89 -13.84
N LYS A 75 7.38 13.73 -12.87
CA LYS A 75 8.68 13.62 -12.17
C LYS A 75 8.61 12.60 -11.03
N GLN A 76 7.43 12.44 -10.43
CA GLN A 76 7.20 11.54 -9.30
C GLN A 76 6.82 10.14 -9.74
N LEU A 77 6.12 9.99 -10.87
CA LEU A 77 5.77 8.70 -11.45
C LEU A 77 6.33 8.59 -12.87
N LYS A 78 7.23 7.63 -13.08
CA LYS A 78 7.82 7.34 -14.39
C LYS A 78 7.38 5.96 -14.88
N PHE A 79 7.30 5.80 -16.19
CA PHE A 79 6.95 4.54 -16.84
C PHE A 79 8.12 4.03 -17.68
N SER A 80 8.39 2.74 -17.59
CA SER A 80 9.40 2.04 -18.38
C SER A 80 8.78 0.83 -19.07
N ASN A 81 9.08 0.70 -20.36
CA ASN A 81 8.52 -0.28 -21.31
C ASN A 81 6.99 -0.17 -21.50
N TYR A 82 6.58 -0.06 -22.76
CA TYR A 82 5.18 -0.04 -23.16
C TYR A 82 4.84 -1.36 -23.84
N ALA A 83 3.71 -1.96 -23.44
CA ALA A 83 3.00 -2.93 -24.25
C ALA A 83 1.68 -2.31 -24.69
N ASP A 84 1.28 -2.55 -25.93
CA ASP A 84 0.09 -1.92 -26.51
C ASP A 84 -1.19 -2.38 -25.81
N SER A 85 -1.29 -3.67 -25.47
CA SER A 85 -2.43 -4.22 -24.74
C SER A 85 -2.08 -5.52 -24.00
N VAL A 86 -2.68 -5.74 -22.84
CA VAL A 86 -2.53 -6.95 -22.01
C VAL A 86 -3.91 -7.49 -21.63
N PHE A 87 -4.07 -8.82 -21.58
CA PHE A 87 -5.34 -9.46 -21.24
C PHE A 87 -5.39 -9.77 -19.73
N ILE A 88 -6.00 -8.86 -18.96
CA ILE A 88 -5.91 -8.86 -17.49
C ILE A 88 -7.24 -8.51 -16.84
N VAL A 89 -7.41 -8.85 -15.57
CA VAL A 89 -8.47 -8.26 -14.73
C VAL A 89 -8.02 -6.85 -14.33
N LYS A 90 -8.36 -5.86 -15.16
CA LYS A 90 -7.82 -4.49 -15.06
C LYS A 90 -7.97 -3.90 -13.66
N ALA A 91 -9.14 -4.02 -13.05
CA ALA A 91 -9.42 -3.45 -11.73
C ALA A 91 -8.51 -4.06 -10.65
N ALA A 92 -8.31 -5.38 -10.66
CA ALA A 92 -7.45 -6.06 -9.68
C ALA A 92 -5.97 -5.66 -9.84
N VAL A 93 -5.47 -5.59 -11.08
CA VAL A 93 -4.09 -5.15 -11.36
C VAL A 93 -3.89 -3.68 -10.96
N THR A 94 -4.86 -2.82 -11.27
CA THR A 94 -4.84 -1.41 -10.88
C THR A 94 -4.80 -1.27 -9.35
N GLN A 95 -5.61 -2.05 -8.62
CA GLN A 95 -5.60 -2.06 -7.16
C GLN A 95 -4.26 -2.53 -6.56
N VAL A 96 -3.60 -3.51 -7.19
CA VAL A 96 -2.24 -3.93 -6.79
C VAL A 96 -1.27 -2.76 -6.94
N LEU A 97 -1.28 -2.09 -8.10
CA LEU A 97 -0.39 -0.97 -8.37
C LEU A 97 -0.66 0.22 -7.44
N ILE A 98 -1.93 0.54 -7.17
CA ILE A 98 -2.31 1.59 -6.22
C ILE A 98 -1.68 1.31 -4.85
N ASN A 99 -1.87 0.11 -4.30
CA ASN A 99 -1.32 -0.24 -2.98
C ASN A 99 0.22 -0.16 -2.94
N LEU A 100 0.90 -0.57 -4.03
CA LEU A 100 2.36 -0.52 -4.08
C LEU A 100 2.87 0.92 -4.22
N VAL A 101 2.21 1.77 -5.02
CA VAL A 101 2.54 3.19 -5.15
C VAL A 101 2.24 3.96 -3.86
N ASP A 102 1.11 3.67 -3.21
CA ASP A 102 0.77 4.23 -1.89
C ASP A 102 1.87 3.95 -0.87
N ASN A 103 2.37 2.71 -0.80
CA ASN A 103 3.49 2.37 0.08
C ASN A 103 4.76 3.13 -0.30
N ALA A 104 5.08 3.22 -1.60
CA ALA A 104 6.24 3.93 -2.10
C ALA A 104 6.22 5.44 -1.78
N LEU A 105 5.05 6.05 -1.61
CA LEU A 105 4.90 7.45 -1.21
C LEU A 105 4.84 7.60 0.32
N LYS A 106 4.08 6.73 0.98
CA LYS A 106 3.83 6.77 2.42
C LYS A 106 5.10 6.58 3.25
N TYR A 107 6.03 5.74 2.79
CA TYR A 107 7.29 5.43 3.48
C TYR A 107 8.51 6.08 2.83
N ASN A 108 8.33 7.24 2.19
CA ASN A 108 9.40 7.95 1.50
C ASN A 108 9.58 9.36 2.06
N ASN A 109 10.63 9.54 2.86
CA ASN A 109 10.97 10.83 3.46
C ASN A 109 11.94 11.67 2.62
N LYS A 110 12.24 11.25 1.37
CA LYS A 110 13.16 11.98 0.51
C LYS A 110 12.52 13.30 0.04
N PRO A 111 13.31 14.35 -0.22
CA PRO A 111 12.79 15.63 -0.71
C PRO A 111 12.12 15.52 -2.08
N ASN A 112 12.55 14.55 -2.90
CA ASN A 112 11.96 14.25 -4.20
C ASN A 112 11.59 12.76 -4.27
N PRO A 113 10.40 12.38 -3.79
CA PRO A 113 9.90 11.02 -3.92
C PRO A 113 9.74 10.66 -5.39
N GLU A 114 10.31 9.52 -5.78
CA GLU A 114 10.26 9.00 -7.14
C GLU A 114 9.80 7.54 -7.10
N VAL A 115 8.86 7.23 -7.99
CA VAL A 115 8.33 5.89 -8.23
C VAL A 115 8.42 5.59 -9.72
N ILE A 116 8.92 4.43 -10.07
CA ILE A 116 9.06 3.95 -11.45
C ILE A 116 8.23 2.68 -11.59
N LEU A 117 7.25 2.71 -12.48
CA LEU A 117 6.54 1.52 -12.91
C LEU A 117 7.25 0.92 -14.12
N GLY A 118 7.46 -0.38 -14.07
CA GLY A 118 8.05 -1.17 -15.14
C GLY A 118 7.13 -2.28 -15.58
N PHE A 119 7.22 -2.64 -16.85
CA PHE A 119 6.52 -3.79 -17.40
C PHE A 119 7.46 -4.66 -18.25
N SER A 120 7.23 -5.97 -18.19
CA SER A 120 7.81 -6.96 -19.09
C SER A 120 6.88 -8.15 -19.19
N GLU A 121 7.02 -8.94 -20.25
CA GLU A 121 6.26 -10.17 -20.41
C GLU A 121 7.12 -11.28 -20.98
N ASN A 122 6.72 -12.52 -20.70
CA ASN A 122 7.26 -13.71 -21.37
C ASN A 122 6.11 -14.54 -21.94
N LYS A 123 6.35 -15.79 -22.35
CA LYS A 123 5.31 -16.63 -22.96
C LYS A 123 4.11 -16.89 -22.04
N ASN A 124 4.32 -16.92 -20.72
CA ASN A 124 3.33 -17.41 -19.76
C ASN A 124 2.79 -16.30 -18.84
N ASN A 125 3.59 -15.27 -18.56
CA ASN A 125 3.27 -14.29 -17.53
C ASN A 125 3.49 -12.85 -17.99
N TYR A 126 2.68 -11.95 -17.45
CA TYR A 126 2.94 -10.51 -17.40
C TYR A 126 3.68 -10.20 -16.09
N THR A 127 4.70 -9.34 -16.14
CA THR A 127 5.52 -8.95 -14.99
C THR A 127 5.55 -7.44 -14.84
N PHE A 128 5.22 -6.97 -13.65
CA PHE A 128 5.16 -5.59 -13.27
C PHE A 128 6.18 -5.31 -12.18
N THR A 129 6.80 -4.14 -12.24
CA THR A 129 7.77 -3.70 -11.25
C THR A 129 7.36 -2.33 -10.72
N VAL A 130 7.39 -2.15 -9.41
CA VAL A 130 7.23 -0.86 -8.73
C VAL A 130 8.53 -0.58 -7.97
N LYS A 131 9.31 0.36 -8.46
CA LYS A 131 10.58 0.78 -7.86
C LYS A 131 10.41 2.15 -7.23
N ASP A 132 10.86 2.32 -5.99
CA ASP A 132 10.90 3.60 -5.29
C ASP A 132 12.31 3.98 -4.86
N ASN A 133 12.51 5.26 -4.53
CA ASN A 133 13.73 5.80 -3.92
C ASN A 133 13.59 6.09 -2.41
N GLY A 134 12.64 5.42 -1.74
CA GLY A 134 12.25 5.71 -0.37
C GLY A 134 13.22 5.24 0.69
N ASN A 135 12.71 5.00 1.89
CA ASN A 135 13.53 4.67 3.06
C ASN A 135 14.12 3.25 3.00
N GLY A 136 13.60 2.39 2.13
CA GLY A 136 13.96 0.97 2.09
C GLY A 136 13.47 0.17 3.30
N ILE A 137 13.75 -1.14 3.27
CA ILE A 137 13.29 -2.12 4.25
C ILE A 137 14.49 -2.98 4.65
N ALA A 138 14.74 -3.09 5.95
CA ALA A 138 15.83 -3.90 6.49
C ALA A 138 15.67 -5.36 6.07
N GLU A 139 16.77 -6.03 5.70
CA GLU A 139 16.78 -7.41 5.19
C GLU A 139 16.01 -8.38 6.11
N ALA A 140 16.26 -8.30 7.43
CA ALA A 140 15.58 -9.12 8.43
C ALA A 140 14.04 -8.95 8.48
N GLN A 141 13.51 -7.88 7.89
CA GLN A 141 12.08 -7.57 7.87
C GLN A 141 11.42 -7.91 6.53
N GLN A 142 12.19 -8.15 5.46
CA GLN A 142 11.66 -8.29 4.09
C GLN A 142 10.73 -9.50 3.94
N ASP A 143 11.04 -10.63 4.58
CA ASP A 143 10.19 -11.83 4.53
C ASP A 143 8.84 -11.64 5.24
N GLN A 144 8.75 -10.64 6.11
CA GLN A 144 7.61 -10.44 6.99
C GLN A 144 6.65 -9.36 6.47
N VAL A 145 7.03 -8.59 5.43
CA VAL A 145 6.23 -7.44 4.90
C VAL A 145 4.86 -7.85 4.37
N PHE A 146 4.70 -9.10 3.94
CA PHE A 146 3.45 -9.62 3.39
C PHE A 146 2.57 -10.32 4.42
N LYS A 147 2.96 -10.36 5.70
CA LYS A 147 2.15 -10.97 6.76
C LYS A 147 1.04 -10.01 7.20
N LEU A 148 -0.14 -10.57 7.41
CA LEU A 148 -1.29 -9.82 7.91
C LEU A 148 -0.98 -9.21 9.29
N PHE A 149 -1.37 -7.96 9.48
CA PHE A 149 -1.13 -7.15 10.69
C PHE A 149 0.33 -6.85 11.01
N ASN A 150 1.25 -7.13 10.08
CA ASN A 150 2.65 -6.79 10.27
C ASN A 150 3.00 -5.47 9.57
N ASN A 151 3.46 -4.50 10.34
CA ASN A 151 3.97 -3.22 9.84
C ASN A 151 5.49 -3.07 10.02
N ASN A 152 6.18 -4.12 10.47
CA ASN A 152 7.63 -4.14 10.70
C ASN A 152 8.12 -3.00 11.62
N ASN A 153 7.27 -2.51 12.52
CA ASN A 153 7.53 -1.32 13.33
C ASN A 153 7.91 -0.08 12.51
N GLN A 154 7.58 -0.07 11.21
CA GLN A 154 7.77 1.09 10.36
C GLN A 154 6.66 2.10 10.62
N VAL A 155 7.06 3.35 10.75
CA VAL A 155 6.18 4.51 10.78
C VAL A 155 6.27 5.21 9.44
N ASP A 156 5.14 5.73 8.97
CA ASP A 156 5.10 6.56 7.78
C ASP A 156 5.70 7.95 8.02
N VAL A 157 5.73 8.77 6.97
CA VAL A 157 6.21 10.16 7.04
C VAL A 157 5.42 11.05 8.01
N LYS A 158 4.24 10.62 8.48
CA LYS A 158 3.41 11.31 9.48
C LYS A 158 3.56 10.70 10.88
N GLY A 159 4.47 9.74 11.06
CA GLY A 159 4.65 9.03 12.32
C GLY A 159 3.58 7.98 12.63
N LYS A 160 2.66 7.69 11.70
CA LYS A 160 1.60 6.70 11.90
C LYS A 160 2.07 5.30 11.52
N LYS A 161 1.68 4.30 12.32
CA LYS A 161 1.88 2.89 12.00
C LYS A 161 0.88 2.45 10.94
N GLY A 162 1.34 1.70 9.94
CA GLY A 162 0.45 1.02 9.02
C GLY A 162 -0.32 -0.12 9.69
N THR A 163 -1.48 -0.48 9.13
CA THR A 163 -2.27 -1.63 9.60
C THR A 163 -1.67 -2.98 9.22
N GLY A 164 -0.72 -3.02 8.28
CA GLY A 164 -0.14 -4.26 7.75
C GLY A 164 -1.08 -5.06 6.82
N ILE A 165 -2.20 -4.47 6.39
CA ILE A 165 -3.20 -5.16 5.55
C ILE A 165 -2.95 -4.94 4.05
N GLY A 166 -2.37 -3.80 3.66
CA GLY A 166 -2.18 -3.43 2.25
C GLY A 166 -1.32 -4.42 1.46
N LEU A 167 -0.09 -4.69 1.93
CA LEU A 167 0.81 -5.65 1.26
C LEU A 167 0.30 -7.09 1.31
N PHE A 168 -0.38 -7.48 2.39
CA PHE A 168 -1.07 -8.77 2.44
C PHE A 168 -2.15 -8.86 1.35
N THR A 169 -2.94 -7.80 1.16
CA THR A 169 -3.96 -7.72 0.10
C THR A 169 -3.33 -7.83 -1.28
N VAL A 170 -2.23 -7.13 -1.52
CA VAL A 170 -1.46 -7.24 -2.78
C VAL A 170 -1.04 -8.67 -3.03
N LYS A 171 -0.41 -9.33 -2.06
CA LYS A 171 0.03 -10.72 -2.20
C LYS A 171 -1.14 -11.64 -2.54
N ASN A 172 -2.24 -11.54 -1.81
CA ASN A 172 -3.43 -12.35 -2.04
C ASN A 172 -4.05 -12.11 -3.43
N LEU A 173 -4.12 -10.86 -3.91
CA LEU A 173 -4.61 -10.57 -5.28
C LEU A 173 -3.70 -11.20 -6.33
N VAL A 174 -2.39 -11.00 -6.21
CA VAL A 174 -1.39 -11.53 -7.14
C VAL A 174 -1.43 -13.06 -7.21
N GLU A 175 -1.51 -13.74 -6.07
CA GLU A 175 -1.61 -15.20 -5.99
C GLU A 175 -2.91 -15.70 -6.64
N LYS A 176 -4.04 -15.03 -6.41
CA LYS A 176 -5.32 -15.37 -7.05
C LYS A 176 -5.36 -15.09 -8.55
N LEU A 177 -4.52 -14.18 -9.04
CA LEU A 177 -4.28 -13.96 -10.48
C LEU A 177 -3.26 -14.97 -11.07
N GLY A 178 -2.91 -16.02 -10.33
CA GLY A 178 -2.00 -17.08 -10.78
C GLY A 178 -0.53 -16.67 -10.79
N GLY A 179 -0.18 -15.61 -10.06
CA GLY A 179 1.13 -15.00 -10.07
C GLY A 179 1.89 -15.11 -8.76
N THR A 180 3.02 -14.40 -8.69
CA THR A 180 3.86 -14.29 -7.49
C THR A 180 4.33 -12.86 -7.29
N ILE A 181 4.58 -12.45 -6.05
CA ILE A 181 5.20 -11.16 -5.71
C ILE A 181 6.48 -11.36 -4.91
N THR A 182 7.48 -10.54 -5.20
CA THR A 182 8.78 -10.53 -4.53
C THR A 182 9.19 -9.09 -4.20
N LEU A 183 10.09 -8.95 -3.23
CA LEU A 183 10.66 -7.68 -2.79
C LEU A 183 12.18 -7.77 -2.84
N LYS A 184 12.82 -6.72 -3.34
CA LYS A 184 14.24 -6.43 -3.09
C LYS A 184 14.33 -5.00 -2.55
N SER A 185 14.94 -4.81 -1.39
CA SER A 185 15.04 -3.50 -0.77
C SER A 185 16.38 -3.29 -0.09
N GLU A 186 16.83 -2.05 -0.06
CA GLU A 186 18.04 -1.63 0.66
C GLU A 186 17.75 -0.35 1.45
N LEU A 187 18.13 -0.36 2.73
CA LEU A 187 17.91 0.76 3.64
C LEU A 187 18.52 2.04 3.07
N ASN A 188 17.74 3.12 3.12
CA ASN A 188 18.03 4.45 2.62
C ASN A 188 18.22 4.59 1.10
N ILE A 189 18.10 3.49 0.34
CA ILE A 189 18.18 3.50 -1.13
C ILE A 189 16.79 3.40 -1.76
N GLY A 190 15.95 2.50 -1.27
CA GLY A 190 14.58 2.30 -1.75
C GLY A 190 14.22 0.82 -1.91
N SER A 191 13.06 0.57 -2.51
CA SER A 191 12.54 -0.80 -2.71
C SER A 191 12.13 -1.07 -4.14
N ILE A 192 12.14 -2.36 -4.50
CA ILE A 192 11.65 -2.88 -5.78
C ILE A 192 10.69 -4.02 -5.47
N PHE A 193 9.40 -3.78 -5.67
CA PHE A 193 8.39 -4.81 -5.69
C PHE A 193 8.24 -5.34 -7.12
N THR A 194 8.36 -6.65 -7.29
CA THR A 194 8.15 -7.30 -8.60
C THR A 194 7.03 -8.31 -8.45
N PHE A 195 5.95 -8.14 -9.20
CA PHE A 195 4.85 -9.10 -9.24
C PHE A 195 4.60 -9.59 -10.66
N SER A 196 4.22 -10.86 -10.77
CA SER A 196 3.79 -11.49 -12.01
C SER A 196 2.32 -11.85 -11.93
N ILE A 197 1.67 -12.02 -13.08
CA ILE A 197 0.33 -12.59 -13.22
C ILE A 197 0.31 -13.50 -14.44
N ALA A 198 -0.53 -14.54 -14.42
CA ALA A 198 -0.67 -15.46 -15.54
C ALA A 198 -1.42 -14.78 -16.71
N LYS A 199 -0.95 -15.00 -17.93
CA LYS A 199 -1.61 -14.54 -19.16
C LYS A 199 -3.03 -15.11 -19.30
#